data_AF-A0A0F6W8W8-F1
#
_entry.id   AF-A0A0F6W8W8-F1
#
_cell.length_a   1.000
_cell.length_b   1.000
_cell.length_c   1.000
_cell.angle_alpha   90.00
_cell.angle_beta   90.00
_cell.angle_gamma   90.00
#
_symmetry.space_group_name_H-M   'P 1'
#
loop_
_entity.id
_entity.type
_entity.pdbx_description
1 polymer ?
#
loop_
_entity_poly.entity_id
_entity_poly.type
_entity_poly.pdbx_seq_one_letter_code
_entity_poly.pdbx_strand_id
1 'polypeptide(L)'
;MARTFTSIVALTLSLGACSFIDDFGKFEFQGDDMDARVDADGGTRADGCSVASDETCNGEDDDCDTRVDEQPTECGGPNELTACQAGTCTVSGCAEGWDDCDEGAAGCERDVTGDHGACGGCDTVCEATDACVDATCSSGEIGWSLLVPGVQWNAIAAGERALIAAGAFTGTVAVGSASVVSHGSEDALVTRVDEETGTPLWSRTFGGTSLERVVDAQIAGSLGDVVVAGTTASPTMIYADGASQALFGAMNTTDAFVISLADDGTLRWWAQYGGTGYDNVVAVARDADGATYVAGNYSGGFSMRNDRDSSGIPIPYADAPTDGVFVVKHELSGRTGWVRTFARNSEFIEAFAAGGDTLFVGGELDDGMVFDDVELTPTTFRQGYVVALSAADGMAQWGRIYGVPENEEGELLRWMTADAEGNVYFSTRTNGGADYGGGAIPLTLGEGFTLVSLTSSAEHRFSRIFSDQYSEGGVNRMRFAGGHLLIAGWSGEGADLGGGALPNVGMHDALALQITPDGAWRWSAVLGSTEFDGASTITSSADGQRVFAVMGLAGTVVIDGTTYGTGGSILVGFDLPGGA
;
A
#
# COMPACT_ATOMS: atom_id res chain seq x y z
N MET A 1 54.73 -13.51 -4.98
CA MET A 1 55.54 -12.95 -3.87
C MET A 1 54.55 -12.48 -2.82
N ALA A 2 54.38 -13.26 -1.77
CA ALA A 2 53.42 -13.01 -0.69
C ALA A 2 53.93 -11.89 0.23
N ARG A 3 53.02 -11.08 0.78
CA ARG A 3 53.13 -10.56 2.16
C ARG A 3 51.77 -10.12 2.68
N THR A 4 51.36 -10.89 3.68
CA THR A 4 50.20 -10.84 4.56
C THR A 4 50.22 -9.61 5.46
N PHE A 5 49.06 -9.01 5.74
CA PHE A 5 48.82 -8.23 6.95
C PHE A 5 47.56 -8.76 7.63
N THR A 6 47.76 -9.30 8.83
CA THR A 6 46.74 -9.77 9.75
C THR A 6 46.67 -8.75 10.87
N SER A 7 45.51 -8.16 11.13
CA SER A 7 45.26 -7.39 12.36
C SER A 7 44.05 -7.98 13.07
N ILE A 8 44.33 -8.47 14.27
CA ILE A 8 43.43 -9.05 15.26
C ILE A 8 42.68 -7.90 15.93
N VAL A 9 41.34 -7.95 15.92
CA VAL A 9 40.51 -7.13 16.82
C VAL A 9 40.24 -7.97 18.06
N ALA A 10 40.78 -7.53 19.20
CA ALA A 10 40.61 -8.14 20.50
C ALA A 10 39.34 -7.60 21.17
N LEU A 11 38.49 -8.52 21.60
CA LEU A 11 37.29 -8.32 22.40
C LEU A 11 37.70 -7.99 23.85
N THR A 12 37.35 -6.82 24.37
CA THR A 12 37.51 -6.49 25.80
C THR A 12 36.16 -6.60 26.52
N LEU A 13 36.01 -7.66 27.33
CA LEU A 13 34.99 -7.76 28.38
C LEU A 13 35.41 -6.89 29.58
N SER A 14 34.50 -6.05 30.09
CA SER A 14 34.66 -5.39 31.40
C SER A 14 33.92 -6.17 32.48
N LEU A 15 34.67 -6.80 33.39
CA LEU A 15 34.18 -7.28 34.68
C LEU A 15 34.54 -6.23 35.74
N GLY A 16 33.53 -5.64 36.38
CA GLY A 16 33.69 -4.81 37.57
C GLY A 16 33.50 -5.65 38.82
N ALA A 17 34.58 -5.85 39.60
CA ALA A 17 34.53 -6.41 40.94
C ALA A 17 34.94 -5.33 41.95
N CYS A 18 34.06 -5.06 42.92
CA CYS A 18 34.29 -4.16 44.05
C CYS A 18 35.24 -4.77 45.09
N SER A 19 36.07 -3.90 45.64
CA SER A 19 37.07 -4.14 46.68
C SER A 19 36.49 -4.24 48.09
N PHE A 20 37.10 -5.14 48.87
CA PHE A 20 36.97 -5.34 50.31
C PHE A 20 37.36 -4.11 51.15
N ILE A 21 36.60 -3.85 52.22
CA ILE A 21 37.08 -3.24 53.47
C ILE A 21 36.66 -4.16 54.62
N ASP A 22 37.66 -4.48 55.44
CA ASP A 22 37.64 -5.34 56.63
C ASP A 22 37.37 -4.47 57.87
N ASP A 23 36.43 -4.85 58.73
CA ASP A 23 36.55 -4.55 60.16
C ASP A 23 35.86 -5.63 61.01
N PHE A 24 36.64 -6.20 61.92
CA PHE A 24 36.30 -7.32 62.78
C PHE A 24 35.60 -6.84 64.05
N GLY A 25 34.39 -7.32 64.29
CA GLY A 25 33.70 -7.23 65.58
C GLY A 25 33.09 -8.58 65.97
N LYS A 26 33.79 -9.34 66.82
CA LYS A 26 33.30 -10.59 67.42
C LYS A 26 32.17 -10.29 68.42
N PHE A 27 31.07 -11.05 68.36
CA PHE A 27 30.31 -11.46 69.55
C PHE A 27 29.65 -12.83 69.33
N GLU A 28 29.80 -13.71 70.33
CA GLU A 28 29.34 -15.10 70.41
C GLU A 28 27.82 -15.26 70.36
N PHE A 29 27.34 -16.35 69.76
CA PHE A 29 26.07 -16.98 70.13
C PHE A 29 26.27 -18.48 70.41
N GLN A 30 25.68 -18.91 71.53
CA GLN A 30 25.59 -20.28 72.04
C GLN A 30 24.62 -21.14 71.21
N GLY A 31 24.65 -22.47 71.48
CA GLY A 31 23.91 -23.57 70.81
C GLY A 31 22.39 -23.39 70.66
N ASP A 32 21.66 -24.28 69.99
CA ASP A 32 21.77 -25.74 69.90
C ASP A 32 21.14 -26.28 68.60
N ASP A 33 21.56 -27.51 68.24
CA ASP A 33 20.85 -28.59 67.51
C ASP A 33 20.31 -28.43 66.07
N MET A 34 20.88 -29.29 65.19
CA MET A 34 20.26 -30.27 64.25
C MET A 34 19.25 -29.75 63.20
N ASP A 35 19.15 -30.25 61.97
CA ASP A 35 19.61 -31.48 61.31
C ASP A 35 19.55 -31.22 59.79
N ALA A 36 20.57 -31.64 59.05
CA ALA A 36 20.53 -31.59 57.59
C ALA A 36 19.88 -32.88 57.07
N ARG A 37 18.69 -32.76 56.46
CA ARG A 37 18.17 -33.78 55.55
C ARG A 37 18.02 -33.19 54.15
N VAL A 38 18.82 -33.76 53.25
CA VAL A 38 18.67 -33.63 51.80
C VAL A 38 17.67 -34.69 51.39
N ASP A 39 16.46 -34.29 51.03
CA ASP A 39 15.55 -35.14 50.26
C ASP A 39 15.58 -34.69 48.80
N ALA A 40 15.97 -35.62 47.95
CA ALA A 40 15.91 -35.55 46.51
C ALA A 40 14.56 -36.14 46.08
N ASP A 41 13.53 -35.31 46.00
CA ASP A 41 12.34 -35.52 45.19
C ASP A 41 11.73 -34.14 44.92
N GLY A 42 11.42 -33.85 43.66
CA GLY A 42 10.65 -32.65 43.32
C GLY A 42 9.25 -32.76 43.90
N GLY A 43 8.90 -31.88 44.84
CA GLY A 43 7.56 -31.76 45.38
C GLY A 43 7.55 -31.47 46.88
N THR A 44 7.17 -30.23 47.21
CA THR A 44 6.66 -29.71 48.50
C THR A 44 7.49 -29.91 49.77
N ARG A 45 7.88 -28.79 50.41
CA ARG A 45 8.33 -28.79 51.81
C ARG A 45 7.16 -29.18 52.72
N ALA A 46 7.47 -29.79 53.86
CA ALA A 46 6.52 -30.31 54.84
C ALA A 46 5.63 -29.26 55.55
N ASP A 47 5.72 -27.98 55.16
CA ASP A 47 4.94 -26.87 55.68
C ASP A 47 3.96 -26.28 54.65
N GLY A 48 3.74 -26.94 53.51
CA GLY A 48 2.79 -26.48 52.47
C GLY A 48 3.36 -25.49 51.46
N CYS A 49 4.48 -24.84 51.77
CA CYS A 49 5.08 -23.83 50.90
C CYS A 49 5.93 -24.40 49.76
N SER A 50 5.76 -23.77 48.60
CA SER A 50 6.42 -24.06 47.33
C SER A 50 7.79 -23.35 47.22
N VAL A 51 8.38 -23.33 46.03
CA VAL A 51 9.70 -22.70 45.78
C VAL A 51 9.42 -21.28 45.30
N ALA A 52 10.14 -20.28 45.85
CA ALA A 52 9.91 -18.85 45.60
C ALA A 52 9.46 -18.53 44.16
N SER A 53 8.24 -18.02 44.01
CA SER A 53 7.59 -17.70 42.74
C SER A 53 6.43 -16.74 42.95
N ASP A 54 6.27 -15.79 42.05
CA ASP A 54 5.13 -14.87 42.06
C ASP A 54 3.77 -15.59 42.28
N GLU A 55 3.07 -15.20 43.34
CA GLU A 55 1.89 -15.89 43.86
C GLU A 55 0.58 -15.50 43.16
N THR A 56 -0.35 -16.45 43.06
CA THR A 56 -1.71 -16.21 42.56
C THR A 56 -2.55 -15.45 43.59
N CYS A 57 -3.37 -14.50 43.13
CA CYS A 57 -4.25 -13.70 43.99
C CYS A 57 -5.39 -14.54 44.63
N ASN A 58 -5.09 -15.29 45.69
CA ASN A 58 -5.99 -16.22 46.39
C ASN A 58 -6.02 -15.97 47.93
N GLY A 59 -5.18 -15.05 48.44
CA GLY A 59 -5.08 -14.72 49.85
C GLY A 59 -4.26 -15.71 50.69
N GLU A 60 -3.48 -16.58 50.05
CA GLU A 60 -2.56 -17.54 50.67
C GLU A 60 -1.11 -17.23 50.26
N ASP A 61 -0.21 -17.24 51.25
CA ASP A 61 1.25 -17.15 51.07
C ASP A 61 1.75 -18.56 50.69
N ASP A 62 1.70 -18.86 49.39
CA ASP A 62 1.94 -20.16 48.75
C ASP A 62 3.45 -20.52 48.69
N ASP A 63 4.35 -19.55 48.86
CA ASP A 63 5.80 -19.76 48.87
C ASP A 63 6.50 -19.38 50.18
N CYS A 64 5.75 -18.89 51.17
CA CYS A 64 6.20 -18.50 52.51
C CYS A 64 7.23 -17.36 52.53
N ASP A 65 7.28 -16.50 51.50
CA ASP A 65 8.22 -15.38 51.46
C ASP A 65 7.75 -14.14 52.24
N THR A 66 6.58 -14.23 52.90
CA THR A 66 5.86 -13.19 53.67
C THR A 66 5.09 -12.17 52.85
N ARG A 67 5.11 -12.28 51.53
CA ARG A 67 4.12 -11.66 50.64
C ARG A 67 3.03 -12.70 50.41
N VAL A 68 1.81 -12.23 50.20
CA VAL A 68 0.61 -13.10 50.20
C VAL A 68 -0.03 -13.16 48.82
N ASP A 69 0.28 -12.21 47.94
CA ASP A 69 -0.27 -12.12 46.59
C ASP A 69 0.65 -11.19 45.77
N GLU A 70 1.51 -11.74 44.89
CA GLU A 70 2.51 -10.95 44.14
C GLU A 70 2.08 -10.60 42.70
N GLN A 71 1.11 -11.30 42.12
CA GLN A 71 0.57 -11.00 40.79
C GLN A 71 -0.97 -11.17 40.70
N PRO A 72 -1.69 -10.30 39.97
CA PRO A 72 -3.11 -10.48 39.66
C PRO A 72 -3.26 -11.36 38.41
N THR A 73 -2.99 -12.66 38.50
CA THR A 73 -2.82 -13.52 37.30
C THR A 73 -4.09 -14.13 36.70
N GLU A 74 -5.29 -13.98 37.28
CA GLU A 74 -6.46 -14.76 36.83
C GLU A 74 -7.82 -14.04 36.74
N CYS A 75 -7.86 -12.71 36.79
CA CYS A 75 -9.05 -11.95 36.42
C CYS A 75 -8.65 -10.91 35.38
N GLY A 76 -9.53 -10.61 34.43
CA GLY A 76 -9.24 -9.63 33.38
C GLY A 76 -9.63 -10.13 31.99
N GLY A 77 -10.44 -9.35 31.28
CA GLY A 77 -10.58 -9.40 29.84
C GLY A 77 -9.43 -8.63 29.14
N PRO A 78 -9.48 -8.52 27.80
CA PRO A 78 -8.54 -7.71 27.03
C PRO A 78 -8.45 -6.27 27.57
N ASN A 79 -7.22 -5.75 27.70
CA ASN A 79 -6.91 -4.37 28.13
C ASN A 79 -7.48 -3.92 29.49
N GLU A 80 -7.94 -4.83 30.33
CA GLU A 80 -8.34 -4.51 31.71
C GLU A 80 -7.11 -4.41 32.63
N LEU A 81 -7.10 -3.41 33.51
CA LEU A 81 -6.14 -3.30 34.59
C LEU A 81 -6.64 -4.09 35.80
N THR A 82 -5.83 -5.02 36.26
CA THR A 82 -6.23 -5.96 37.31
C THR A 82 -5.42 -5.71 38.58
N ALA A 83 -6.07 -5.89 39.72
CA ALA A 83 -5.48 -5.65 41.03
C ALA A 83 -5.90 -6.73 42.02
N CYS A 84 -4.96 -7.17 42.86
CA CYS A 84 -5.26 -8.08 43.95
C CYS A 84 -5.68 -7.28 45.19
N GLN A 85 -6.93 -7.42 45.61
CA GLN A 85 -7.46 -6.74 46.79
C GLN A 85 -8.05 -7.76 47.77
N ALA A 86 -7.32 -7.97 48.88
CA ALA A 86 -7.70 -8.88 49.97
C ALA A 86 -7.92 -10.34 49.51
N GLY A 87 -6.97 -10.91 48.75
CA GLY A 87 -7.03 -12.29 48.27
C GLY A 87 -8.11 -12.53 47.22
N THR A 88 -8.55 -11.46 46.54
CA THR A 88 -9.51 -11.54 45.43
C THR A 88 -9.01 -10.66 44.29
N CYS A 89 -8.90 -11.25 43.10
CA CYS A 89 -8.55 -10.51 41.90
C CYS A 89 -9.74 -9.62 41.49
N THR A 90 -9.48 -8.34 41.27
CA THR A 90 -10.48 -7.32 40.92
C THR A 90 -10.06 -6.56 39.67
N VAL A 91 -11.02 -6.23 38.81
CA VAL A 91 -10.81 -5.30 37.69
C VAL A 91 -10.87 -3.88 38.24
N SER A 92 -9.78 -3.15 38.07
CA SER A 92 -9.57 -1.80 38.61
C SER A 92 -9.91 -0.68 37.61
N GLY A 93 -10.06 -1.04 36.33
CA GLY A 93 -10.41 -0.13 35.23
C GLY A 93 -9.79 -0.60 33.92
N CYS A 94 -9.75 0.28 32.92
CA CYS A 94 -9.13 0.03 31.63
C CYS A 94 -7.70 0.55 31.56
N ALA A 95 -6.89 -0.10 30.74
CA ALA A 95 -5.57 0.41 30.36
C ALA A 95 -5.73 1.78 29.68
N GLU A 96 -4.70 2.62 29.78
CA GLU A 96 -4.70 3.93 29.13
C GLU A 96 -5.02 3.78 27.64
N GLY A 97 -6.01 4.55 27.17
CA GLY A 97 -6.49 4.52 25.79
C GLY A 97 -7.55 3.48 25.47
N TRP A 98 -8.01 2.70 26.46
CA TRP A 98 -9.09 1.73 26.30
C TRP A 98 -10.27 2.06 27.20
N ASP A 99 -11.48 1.71 26.77
CA ASP A 99 -12.71 1.89 27.55
C ASP A 99 -13.66 0.70 27.35
N ASP A 100 -14.55 0.49 28.32
CA ASP A 100 -15.57 -0.55 28.32
C ASP A 100 -16.87 0.03 27.75
N CYS A 101 -17.07 -0.15 26.44
CA CYS A 101 -18.15 0.49 25.67
C CYS A 101 -19.37 -0.40 25.45
N ASP A 102 -19.35 -1.61 26.00
CA ASP A 102 -20.46 -2.54 25.96
C ASP A 102 -20.53 -3.28 27.31
N GLU A 103 -21.08 -2.59 28.32
CA GLU A 103 -21.22 -2.98 29.75
C GLU A 103 -21.70 -4.44 30.05
N GLY A 104 -21.95 -5.29 29.05
CA GLY A 104 -22.27 -6.70 29.13
C GLY A 104 -21.18 -7.69 28.68
N ALA A 105 -20.08 -7.27 28.04
CA ALA A 105 -18.90 -8.10 27.78
C ALA A 105 -17.82 -7.86 28.85
N ALA A 106 -16.94 -8.84 29.10
CA ALA A 106 -15.83 -8.65 30.02
C ALA A 106 -14.60 -8.24 29.21
N GLY A 107 -14.01 -7.07 29.49
CA GLY A 107 -12.90 -6.50 28.73
C GLY A 107 -13.07 -5.00 28.50
N CYS A 108 -11.94 -4.30 28.33
CA CYS A 108 -11.91 -2.96 27.77
C CYS A 108 -11.64 -3.10 26.27
N GLU A 109 -12.70 -3.41 25.54
CA GLU A 109 -12.63 -3.90 24.15
C GLU A 109 -12.43 -2.77 23.14
N ARG A 110 -12.58 -1.50 23.57
CA ARG A 110 -12.63 -0.37 22.65
C ARG A 110 -11.48 0.60 22.83
N ASP A 111 -10.71 0.80 21.77
CA ASP A 111 -9.60 1.76 21.71
C ASP A 111 -10.15 3.18 21.53
N VAL A 112 -10.24 3.95 22.61
CA VAL A 112 -10.77 5.33 22.56
C VAL A 112 -9.77 6.34 22.01
N THR A 113 -8.54 5.94 21.68
CA THR A 113 -7.52 6.83 21.12
C THR A 113 -7.54 6.88 19.60
N GLY A 114 -8.00 5.80 18.95
CA GLY A 114 -8.05 5.66 17.50
C GLY A 114 -9.42 5.23 16.94
N ASP A 115 -10.36 4.78 17.76
CA ASP A 115 -11.69 4.37 17.29
C ASP A 115 -12.59 5.58 17.03
N HIS A 116 -12.97 5.75 15.77
CA HIS A 116 -13.89 6.78 15.30
C HIS A 116 -15.25 6.76 16.01
N GLY A 117 -15.75 5.58 16.38
CA GLY A 117 -17.03 5.39 17.06
C GLY A 117 -16.98 5.51 18.58
N ALA A 118 -15.80 5.77 19.17
CA ALA A 118 -15.60 5.92 20.62
C ALA A 118 -14.45 6.89 20.96
N CYS A 119 -14.30 7.97 20.21
CA CYS A 119 -13.14 8.84 20.29
C CYS A 119 -13.08 9.67 21.58
N GLY A 120 -12.14 9.34 22.46
CA GLY A 120 -12.03 9.91 23.80
C GLY A 120 -13.13 9.48 24.77
N GLY A 121 -13.94 8.49 24.37
CA GLY A 121 -14.95 7.86 25.21
C GLY A 121 -16.07 7.21 24.39
N CYS A 122 -16.75 6.24 24.99
CA CYS A 122 -17.71 5.35 24.31
C CYS A 122 -18.87 6.01 23.58
N ASP A 123 -19.27 7.22 23.96
CA ASP A 123 -20.40 7.95 23.36
C ASP A 123 -19.97 9.03 22.35
N THR A 124 -18.67 9.08 22.01
CA THR A 124 -18.14 10.11 21.12
C THR A 124 -17.85 9.52 19.75
N VAL A 125 -18.72 9.80 18.79
CA VAL A 125 -18.53 9.44 17.38
C VAL A 125 -18.03 10.67 16.64
N CYS A 126 -16.92 10.56 15.92
CA CYS A 126 -16.41 11.65 15.10
C CYS A 126 -17.30 11.91 13.87
N GLU A 127 -17.22 13.11 13.30
CA GLU A 127 -17.87 13.39 12.01
C GLU A 127 -17.21 12.56 10.91
N ALA A 128 -17.93 12.24 9.83
CA ALA A 128 -17.50 11.18 8.92
C ALA A 128 -16.16 11.40 8.19
N THR A 129 -15.70 12.64 8.15
CA THR A 129 -14.41 13.06 7.56
C THR A 129 -13.30 13.22 8.59
N ASP A 130 -13.62 13.04 9.87
CA ASP A 130 -12.72 13.27 11.00
C ASP A 130 -12.18 11.94 11.52
N ALA A 131 -10.86 11.87 11.70
CA ALA A 131 -10.23 10.75 12.35
C ALA A 131 -10.19 10.98 13.87
N CYS A 132 -10.25 9.89 14.64
CA CYS A 132 -9.89 9.94 16.03
C CYS A 132 -8.36 9.89 16.15
N VAL A 133 -7.76 10.94 16.70
CA VAL A 133 -6.33 10.97 16.98
C VAL A 133 -6.09 11.45 18.40
N ASP A 134 -5.36 10.65 19.17
CA ASP A 134 -5.07 10.91 20.58
C ASP A 134 -6.35 11.28 21.37
N ALA A 135 -7.40 10.47 21.19
CA ALA A 135 -8.70 10.63 21.85
C ALA A 135 -9.45 11.94 21.50
N THR A 136 -9.12 12.57 20.36
CA THR A 136 -9.78 13.77 19.87
C THR A 136 -10.18 13.62 18.40
N CYS A 137 -11.42 13.97 18.08
CA CYS A 137 -11.86 14.07 16.68
C CYS A 137 -11.17 15.25 16.00
N SER A 138 -10.44 14.97 14.93
CA SER A 138 -9.74 15.98 14.15
C SER A 138 -10.02 15.75 12.67
N SER A 139 -10.38 16.83 11.98
CA SER A 139 -10.62 16.85 10.54
C SER A 139 -9.29 16.89 9.79
N GLY A 140 -9.18 16.11 8.72
CA GLY A 140 -8.12 16.36 7.73
C GLY A 140 -8.42 17.65 6.97
N GLU A 141 -7.41 18.47 6.72
CA GLU A 141 -7.57 19.72 5.96
C GLU A 141 -6.94 19.59 4.58
N ILE A 142 -7.49 20.33 3.61
CA ILE A 142 -6.83 20.49 2.32
C ILE A 142 -5.70 21.50 2.52
N GLY A 143 -4.46 21.02 2.49
CA GLY A 143 -3.28 21.87 2.66
C GLY A 143 -3.03 22.73 1.42
N TRP A 144 -3.20 22.14 0.23
CA TRP A 144 -3.07 22.84 -1.05
C TRP A 144 -3.77 22.09 -2.19
N SER A 145 -4.04 22.83 -3.27
CA SER A 145 -4.53 22.26 -4.54
C SER A 145 -3.79 22.87 -5.75
N LEU A 146 -3.51 22.04 -6.76
CA LEU A 146 -2.86 22.41 -8.01
C LEU A 146 -3.73 22.03 -9.21
N LEU A 147 -4.31 23.04 -9.85
CA LEU A 147 -4.92 22.94 -11.17
C LEU A 147 -3.99 23.56 -12.22
N VAL A 148 -3.71 22.82 -13.28
CA VAL A 148 -3.11 23.37 -14.50
C VAL A 148 -4.12 23.27 -15.64
N PRO A 149 -4.72 24.39 -16.08
CA PRO A 149 -5.70 24.37 -17.17
C PRO A 149 -5.12 23.72 -18.45
N GLY A 150 -5.85 22.74 -18.99
CA GLY A 150 -5.45 22.01 -20.19
C GLY A 150 -4.53 20.82 -19.95
N VAL A 151 -4.17 20.52 -18.69
CA VAL A 151 -3.43 19.32 -18.30
C VAL A 151 -4.40 18.31 -17.67
N GLN A 152 -4.27 17.04 -18.06
CA GLN A 152 -4.89 15.90 -17.40
C GLN A 152 -3.82 15.11 -16.65
N TRP A 153 -3.85 15.16 -15.33
CA TRP A 153 -3.03 14.35 -14.44
C TRP A 153 -3.62 12.93 -14.35
N ASN A 154 -2.76 11.92 -14.53
CA ASN A 154 -3.16 10.51 -14.52
C ASN A 154 -2.40 9.70 -13.48
N ALA A 155 -1.20 10.14 -13.11
CA ALA A 155 -0.30 9.42 -12.22
C ALA A 155 0.38 10.38 -11.26
N ILE A 156 0.56 9.91 -10.03
CA ILE A 156 1.37 10.59 -9.01
C ILE A 156 2.24 9.58 -8.29
N ALA A 157 3.38 10.06 -7.80
CA ALA A 157 4.28 9.28 -6.95
C ALA A 157 4.97 10.21 -5.97
N ALA A 158 5.08 9.78 -4.72
CA ALA A 158 5.78 10.52 -3.69
C ALA A 158 7.02 9.75 -3.21
N GLY A 159 8.03 10.50 -2.77
CA GLY A 159 9.26 10.02 -2.17
C GLY A 159 9.67 10.93 -1.02
N GLU A 160 10.91 10.83 -0.52
CA GLU A 160 11.38 11.74 0.53
C GLU A 160 11.37 13.21 0.03
N ARG A 161 10.35 13.98 0.43
CA ARG A 161 10.20 15.41 0.09
C ARG A 161 10.07 15.71 -1.40
N ALA A 162 9.50 14.78 -2.16
CA ALA A 162 9.29 14.95 -3.58
C ALA A 162 7.95 14.35 -3.99
N LEU A 163 7.14 15.13 -4.70
CA LEU A 163 5.93 14.67 -5.36
C LEU A 163 6.10 14.81 -6.87
N ILE A 164 5.84 13.74 -7.61
CA ILE A 164 5.74 13.77 -9.07
C ILE A 164 4.28 13.71 -9.44
N ALA A 165 3.86 14.62 -10.30
CA ALA A 165 2.60 14.58 -11.01
C ALA A 165 2.86 14.39 -12.49
N ALA A 166 2.21 13.39 -13.09
CA ALA A 166 2.43 13.02 -14.46
C ALA A 166 1.10 12.75 -15.17
N GLY A 167 1.06 13.07 -16.45
CA GLY A 167 -0.17 13.09 -17.21
C GLY A 167 0.09 13.52 -18.63
N ALA A 168 -0.86 14.25 -19.20
CA ALA A 168 -0.80 14.62 -20.61
C ALA A 168 -1.51 15.96 -20.88
N PHE A 169 -1.14 16.62 -21.97
CA PHE A 169 -1.69 17.92 -22.35
C PHE A 169 -1.54 18.19 -23.85
N THR A 170 -2.31 19.14 -24.38
CA THR A 170 -2.19 19.58 -25.79
C THR A 170 -1.95 21.08 -25.87
N GLY A 171 -1.12 21.51 -26.82
CA GLY A 171 -0.87 22.91 -27.11
C GLY A 171 0.16 23.52 -26.18
N THR A 172 -0.13 24.71 -25.64
CA THR A 172 0.76 25.42 -24.72
C THR A 172 0.06 25.61 -23.39
N VAL A 173 0.66 25.12 -22.31
CA VAL A 173 0.15 25.26 -20.94
C VAL A 173 1.19 25.94 -20.06
N ALA A 174 0.72 26.60 -19.00
CA ALA A 174 1.57 27.24 -18.00
C ALA A 174 1.59 26.39 -16.73
N VAL A 175 2.75 25.83 -16.39
CA VAL A 175 2.96 25.03 -15.17
C VAL A 175 3.81 25.87 -14.22
N GLY A 176 3.17 26.44 -13.20
CA GLY A 176 3.81 27.47 -12.37
C GLY A 176 4.24 28.67 -13.22
N SER A 177 5.52 29.04 -13.15
CA SER A 177 6.10 30.11 -14.00
C SER A 177 6.61 29.64 -15.35
N ALA A 178 6.64 28.33 -15.61
CA ALA A 178 7.15 27.76 -16.86
C ALA A 178 6.02 27.62 -17.90
N SER A 179 6.37 27.81 -19.17
CA SER A 179 5.49 27.50 -20.30
C SER A 179 6.04 26.28 -21.03
N VAL A 180 5.21 25.25 -21.17
CA VAL A 180 5.54 24.00 -21.87
C VAL A 180 4.64 23.83 -23.08
N VAL A 181 5.18 23.20 -24.13
CA VAL A 181 4.53 23.07 -25.44
C VAL A 181 4.54 21.61 -25.87
N SER A 182 3.40 21.09 -26.34
CA SER A 182 3.33 19.76 -26.96
C SER A 182 3.83 19.80 -28.42
N HIS A 183 4.40 18.70 -28.90
CA HIS A 183 5.02 18.58 -30.23
C HIS A 183 4.04 18.11 -31.32
N GLY A 184 2.77 17.94 -30.97
CA GLY A 184 1.73 17.49 -31.88
C GLY A 184 0.38 17.44 -31.20
N SER A 185 -0.14 16.23 -31.01
CA SER A 185 -1.38 16.01 -30.29
C SER A 185 -1.12 16.15 -28.77
N GLU A 186 -1.53 15.14 -28.01
CA GLU A 186 -1.37 15.13 -26.56
C GLU A 186 0.04 14.63 -26.25
N ASP A 187 0.84 15.37 -25.49
CA ASP A 187 2.19 14.94 -25.09
C ASP A 187 2.19 14.58 -23.61
N ALA A 188 3.04 13.62 -23.23
CA ALA A 188 3.26 13.29 -21.83
C ALA A 188 3.95 14.45 -21.11
N LEU A 189 3.41 14.82 -19.95
CA LEU A 189 3.94 15.84 -19.06
C LEU A 189 4.32 15.20 -17.73
N VAL A 190 5.55 15.43 -17.29
CA VAL A 190 6.04 15.05 -15.96
C VAL A 190 6.44 16.30 -15.22
N THR A 191 5.85 16.53 -14.06
CA THR A 191 6.10 17.71 -13.23
C THR A 191 6.49 17.27 -11.84
N ARG A 192 7.61 17.81 -11.33
CA ARG A 192 7.93 17.73 -9.91
C ARG A 192 7.27 18.88 -9.18
N VAL A 193 6.64 18.54 -8.06
CA VAL A 193 5.87 19.40 -7.21
C VAL A 193 6.48 19.32 -5.81
N ASP A 194 6.58 20.47 -5.15
CA ASP A 194 6.90 20.55 -3.74
C ASP A 194 5.72 19.99 -2.92
N GLU A 195 5.96 18.95 -2.14
CA GLU A 195 4.89 18.22 -1.46
C GLU A 195 4.24 19.03 -0.31
N GLU A 196 4.97 20.00 0.26
CA GLU A 196 4.48 20.85 1.36
C GLU A 196 3.57 21.96 0.84
N THR A 197 3.86 22.52 -0.32
CA THR A 197 3.20 23.74 -0.82
C THR A 197 2.38 23.54 -2.10
N GLY A 198 2.51 22.41 -2.79
CA GLY A 198 1.90 22.17 -4.09
C GLY A 198 2.55 22.96 -5.23
N THR A 199 3.69 23.62 -4.99
CA THR A 199 4.35 24.47 -5.99
C THR A 199 5.08 23.63 -7.04
N PRO A 200 4.84 23.84 -8.35
CA PRO A 200 5.63 23.17 -9.38
C PRO A 200 7.10 23.63 -9.38
N LEU A 201 8.03 22.68 -9.33
CA LEU A 201 9.49 22.90 -9.29
C LEU A 201 10.12 22.80 -10.68
N TRP A 202 9.77 21.75 -11.43
CA TRP A 202 10.19 21.59 -12.81
C TRP A 202 9.16 20.78 -13.60
N SER A 203 9.13 20.97 -14.92
CA SER A 203 8.31 20.19 -15.84
C SER A 203 9.14 19.69 -17.02
N ARG A 204 8.82 18.49 -17.51
CA ARG A 204 9.45 17.84 -18.67
C ARG A 204 8.36 17.30 -19.59
N THR A 205 8.55 17.56 -20.87
CA THR A 205 7.66 17.10 -21.93
C THR A 205 8.28 15.96 -22.69
N PHE A 206 7.47 14.95 -23.01
CA PHE A 206 7.85 13.82 -23.84
C PHE A 206 6.74 13.57 -24.85
N GLY A 207 7.04 13.71 -26.14
CA GLY A 207 6.03 13.47 -27.15
C GLY A 207 6.51 13.66 -28.58
N GLY A 208 5.62 13.34 -29.52
CA GLY A 208 5.88 13.36 -30.95
C GLY A 208 4.74 14.03 -31.70
N THR A 209 4.47 13.54 -32.90
CA THR A 209 3.41 14.11 -33.75
C THR A 209 2.01 13.59 -33.40
N SER A 210 1.92 12.51 -32.61
CA SER A 210 0.68 11.82 -32.21
C SER A 210 0.45 11.98 -30.70
N LEU A 211 -0.29 11.07 -30.07
CA LEU A 211 -0.57 11.09 -28.64
C LEU A 211 0.44 10.31 -27.81
N GLU A 212 0.83 10.86 -26.67
CA GLU A 212 1.59 10.26 -25.57
C GLU A 212 0.88 10.54 -24.25
N ARG A 213 0.65 9.49 -23.47
CA ARG A 213 -0.04 9.58 -22.17
C ARG A 213 0.73 8.83 -21.11
N VAL A 214 0.87 9.42 -19.93
CA VAL A 214 1.34 8.70 -18.74
C VAL A 214 0.17 7.94 -18.12
N VAL A 215 0.42 6.68 -17.76
CA VAL A 215 -0.49 5.77 -17.06
C VAL A 215 -0.06 5.56 -15.61
N ASP A 216 1.25 5.54 -15.37
CA ASP A 216 1.77 5.34 -14.03
C ASP A 216 3.12 6.01 -13.76
N ALA A 217 3.40 6.28 -12.48
CA ALA A 217 4.62 6.90 -12.01
C ALA A 217 5.10 6.27 -10.68
N GLN A 218 6.41 6.26 -10.47
CA GLN A 218 7.09 5.80 -9.25
C GLN A 218 8.33 6.66 -8.97
N ILE A 219 8.72 6.78 -7.70
CA ILE A 219 10.01 7.36 -7.27
C ILE A 219 10.81 6.27 -6.56
N ALA A 220 12.10 6.12 -6.85
CA ALA A 220 12.98 5.23 -6.07
C ALA A 220 13.75 5.95 -4.98
N GLY A 221 13.55 5.45 -3.75
CA GLY A 221 14.44 5.61 -2.61
C GLY A 221 14.88 7.05 -2.35
N SER A 222 16.02 7.19 -1.68
CA SER A 222 16.62 8.49 -1.32
C SER A 222 17.28 9.22 -2.49
N LEU A 223 17.39 8.58 -3.66
CA LEU A 223 17.97 9.19 -4.86
C LEU A 223 16.98 10.09 -5.60
N GLY A 224 15.67 9.95 -5.35
CA GLY A 224 14.62 10.75 -6.01
C GLY A 224 14.44 10.41 -7.49
N ASP A 225 14.91 9.24 -7.94
CA ASP A 225 14.84 8.86 -9.35
C ASP A 225 13.40 8.53 -9.75
N VAL A 226 12.92 9.25 -10.76
CA VAL A 226 11.54 9.17 -11.24
C VAL A 226 11.47 8.14 -12.36
N VAL A 227 10.45 7.30 -12.33
CA VAL A 227 10.06 6.43 -13.44
C VAL A 227 8.63 6.77 -13.79
N VAL A 228 8.38 7.02 -15.07
CA VAL A 228 7.03 7.15 -15.63
C VAL A 228 6.83 6.14 -16.73
N ALA A 229 5.62 5.61 -16.82
CA ALA A 229 5.21 4.66 -17.84
C ALA A 229 3.94 5.13 -18.53
N GLY A 230 3.83 4.84 -19.81
CA GLY A 230 2.75 5.34 -20.62
C GLY A 230 2.57 4.63 -21.94
N THR A 231 1.73 5.22 -22.78
CA THR A 231 1.47 4.76 -24.15
C THR A 231 1.83 5.85 -25.15
N THR A 232 2.41 5.47 -26.28
CA THR A 232 2.73 6.37 -27.40
C THR A 232 2.12 5.85 -28.69
N ALA A 233 1.58 6.76 -29.50
CA ALA A 233 1.16 6.47 -30.88
C ALA A 233 2.05 7.20 -31.90
N SER A 234 3.19 7.75 -31.46
CA SER A 234 4.10 8.51 -32.30
C SER A 234 5.19 7.62 -32.89
N PRO A 235 5.61 7.85 -34.14
CA PRO A 235 6.76 7.17 -34.73
C PRO A 235 8.11 7.69 -34.20
N THR A 236 8.10 8.76 -33.40
CA THR A 236 9.29 9.40 -32.86
C THR A 236 8.94 10.05 -31.53
N MET A 237 9.78 9.84 -30.52
CA MET A 237 9.70 10.51 -29.24
C MET A 237 10.70 11.66 -29.19
N ILE A 238 10.23 12.87 -28.88
CA ILE A 238 11.06 14.05 -28.63
C ILE A 238 11.13 14.26 -27.11
N TYR A 239 12.36 14.39 -26.60
CA TYR A 239 12.63 14.59 -25.18
C TYR A 239 12.72 16.07 -24.83
N ALA A 240 12.69 16.39 -23.54
CA ALA A 240 12.70 17.76 -23.04
C ALA A 240 13.96 18.58 -23.41
N ASP A 241 15.08 17.93 -23.75
CA ASP A 241 16.30 18.59 -24.24
C ASP A 241 16.31 18.82 -25.77
N GLY A 242 15.24 18.40 -26.45
CA GLY A 242 15.08 18.46 -27.90
C GLY A 242 15.75 17.32 -28.67
N ALA A 243 16.41 16.37 -27.99
CA ALA A 243 16.84 15.14 -28.63
C ALA A 243 15.62 14.30 -29.03
N SER A 244 15.77 13.48 -30.08
CA SER A 244 14.68 12.65 -30.57
C SER A 244 15.14 11.24 -30.91
N GLN A 245 14.19 10.33 -30.85
CA GLN A 245 14.42 8.91 -30.98
C GLN A 245 13.31 8.27 -31.81
N ALA A 246 13.70 7.56 -32.86
CA ALA A 246 12.77 6.80 -33.67
C ALA A 246 12.20 5.64 -32.84
N LEU A 247 10.88 5.47 -32.90
CA LEU A 247 10.13 4.39 -32.28
C LEU A 247 9.81 3.31 -33.33
N PHE A 248 9.56 2.07 -32.88
CA PHE A 248 8.90 1.08 -33.72
C PHE A 248 7.37 1.23 -33.57
N GLY A 249 6.58 0.52 -34.39
CA GLY A 249 5.12 0.62 -34.39
C GLY A 249 4.55 1.37 -35.61
N ALA A 250 3.27 1.12 -35.92
CA ALA A 250 2.57 1.72 -37.05
C ALA A 250 1.81 2.99 -36.65
N MET A 251 1.63 3.93 -37.59
CA MET A 251 0.77 5.09 -37.37
C MET A 251 -0.70 4.65 -37.29
N ASN A 252 -1.21 4.41 -36.08
CA ASN A 252 -2.60 4.09 -35.70
C ASN A 252 -2.72 3.01 -34.61
N THR A 253 -1.61 2.45 -34.13
CA THR A 253 -1.55 1.63 -32.93
C THR A 253 -0.88 2.40 -31.79
N THR A 254 -0.95 1.87 -30.58
CA THR A 254 -0.22 2.41 -29.42
C THR A 254 0.80 1.39 -28.95
N ASP A 255 1.99 1.84 -28.59
CA ASP A 255 3.00 1.04 -27.91
C ASP A 255 3.17 1.52 -26.47
N ALA A 256 3.60 0.63 -25.58
CA ALA A 256 3.97 0.99 -24.22
C ALA A 256 5.38 1.62 -24.18
N PHE A 257 5.58 2.58 -23.29
CA PHE A 257 6.91 3.14 -23.01
C PHE A 257 7.16 3.28 -21.50
N VAL A 258 8.44 3.31 -21.14
CA VAL A 258 8.93 3.72 -19.82
C VAL A 258 10.06 4.71 -19.99
N ILE A 259 10.06 5.75 -19.17
CA ILE A 259 11.11 6.77 -19.10
C ILE A 259 11.59 6.85 -17.65
N SER A 260 12.89 6.87 -17.45
CA SER A 260 13.51 7.17 -16.17
C SER A 260 14.24 8.50 -16.21
N LEU A 261 13.98 9.32 -15.19
CA LEU A 261 14.57 10.63 -15.00
C LEU A 261 15.36 10.65 -13.68
N ALA A 262 16.41 11.46 -13.66
CA ALA A 262 17.00 11.91 -12.40
C ALA A 262 16.04 12.86 -11.66
N ASP A 263 16.31 13.11 -10.38
CA ASP A 263 15.54 14.02 -9.52
C ASP A 263 15.41 15.47 -10.06
N ASP A 264 16.35 15.89 -10.91
CA ASP A 264 16.35 17.18 -11.62
C ASP A 264 15.60 17.15 -12.97
N GLY A 265 14.97 16.03 -13.30
CA GLY A 265 14.24 15.80 -14.55
C GLY A 265 15.12 15.49 -15.76
N THR A 266 16.42 15.21 -15.58
CA THR A 266 17.31 14.79 -16.68
C THR A 266 17.01 13.35 -17.08
N LEU A 267 16.86 13.10 -18.39
CA LEU A 267 16.66 11.75 -18.93
C LEU A 267 17.85 10.83 -18.62
N ARG A 268 17.60 9.68 -17.99
CA ARG A 268 18.62 8.65 -17.75
C ARG A 268 18.57 7.54 -18.79
N TRP A 269 17.39 6.96 -18.95
CA TRP A 269 17.14 5.88 -19.89
C TRP A 269 15.65 5.83 -20.24
N TRP A 270 15.33 5.13 -21.31
CA TRP A 270 13.97 4.88 -21.75
C TRP A 270 13.89 3.50 -22.41
N ALA A 271 12.68 2.95 -22.46
CA ALA A 271 12.39 1.74 -23.18
C ALA A 271 10.98 1.80 -23.82
N GLN A 272 10.81 1.10 -24.93
CA GLN A 272 9.53 0.87 -25.60
C GLN A 272 9.25 -0.63 -25.63
N TYR A 273 7.98 -0.99 -25.48
CA TYR A 273 7.46 -2.35 -25.53
C TYR A 273 6.22 -2.36 -26.40
N GLY A 274 6.10 -3.37 -27.26
CA GLY A 274 4.92 -3.54 -28.09
C GLY A 274 5.13 -4.45 -29.27
N GLY A 275 4.07 -4.63 -30.04
CA GLY A 275 3.92 -5.60 -31.11
C GLY A 275 3.55 -4.96 -32.43
N THR A 276 2.68 -5.64 -33.15
CA THR A 276 2.08 -5.11 -34.39
C THR A 276 0.67 -4.56 -34.17
N GLY A 277 0.09 -4.76 -32.98
CA GLY A 277 -1.22 -4.28 -32.58
C GLY A 277 -1.13 -3.18 -31.52
N TYR A 278 -2.16 -3.11 -30.65
CA TYR A 278 -2.20 -2.23 -29.48
C TYR A 278 -1.49 -2.86 -28.30
N ASP A 279 -0.61 -2.10 -27.68
CA ASP A 279 0.15 -2.48 -26.50
C ASP A 279 0.05 -1.37 -25.47
N ASN A 280 -0.14 -1.76 -24.21
CA ASN A 280 -0.28 -0.82 -23.12
C ASN A 280 0.48 -1.30 -21.89
N VAL A 281 1.10 -0.36 -21.19
CA VAL A 281 1.54 -0.59 -19.82
C VAL A 281 0.33 -0.51 -18.90
N VAL A 282 0.30 -1.38 -17.89
CA VAL A 282 -0.71 -1.36 -16.83
C VAL A 282 -0.19 -0.59 -15.63
N ALA A 283 1.00 -0.96 -15.15
CA ALA A 283 1.65 -0.27 -14.05
C ALA A 283 3.17 -0.44 -14.08
N VAL A 284 3.84 0.39 -13.28
CA VAL A 284 5.24 0.20 -12.90
C VAL A 284 5.37 0.08 -11.40
N ALA A 285 6.31 -0.75 -10.98
CA ALA A 285 6.70 -0.89 -9.58
C ALA A 285 8.22 -0.84 -9.46
N ARG A 286 8.72 -0.55 -8.26
CA ARG A 286 10.16 -0.60 -7.97
C ARG A 286 10.40 -1.37 -6.68
N ASP A 287 11.53 -2.06 -6.61
CA ASP A 287 12.01 -2.64 -5.35
C ASP A 287 12.89 -1.65 -4.58
N ALA A 288 13.28 -2.04 -3.36
CA ALA A 288 14.14 -1.25 -2.49
C ALA A 288 15.55 -0.99 -3.09
N ASP A 289 16.02 -1.87 -3.98
CA ASP A 289 17.30 -1.71 -4.69
C ASP A 289 17.19 -0.77 -5.90
N GLY A 290 15.98 -0.30 -6.23
CA GLY A 290 15.71 0.56 -7.35
C GLY A 290 15.71 -0.17 -8.69
N ALA A 291 15.51 -1.49 -8.74
CA ALA A 291 15.06 -2.10 -9.98
C ALA A 291 13.64 -1.61 -10.31
N THR A 292 13.33 -1.56 -11.60
CA THR A 292 12.03 -1.16 -12.12
C THR A 292 11.39 -2.37 -12.78
N TYR A 293 10.18 -2.69 -12.35
CA TYR A 293 9.35 -3.71 -12.96
C TYR A 293 8.24 -3.04 -13.77
N VAL A 294 8.05 -3.51 -14.98
CA VAL A 294 7.10 -2.98 -15.95
C VAL A 294 6.20 -4.12 -16.38
N ALA A 295 4.89 -3.96 -16.22
CA ALA A 295 3.93 -4.97 -16.64
C ALA A 295 2.86 -4.35 -17.54
N GLY A 296 2.43 -5.11 -18.53
CA GLY A 296 1.39 -4.67 -19.44
C GLY A 296 0.93 -5.77 -20.38
N ASN A 297 0.13 -5.36 -21.35
CA ASN A 297 -0.44 -6.23 -22.37
C ASN A 297 0.15 -5.88 -23.74
N TYR A 298 0.27 -6.87 -24.60
CA TYR A 298 0.71 -6.71 -25.97
C TYR A 298 -0.20 -7.47 -26.95
N SER A 299 -0.24 -7.02 -28.21
CA SER A 299 -0.97 -7.71 -29.27
C SER A 299 -0.18 -7.82 -30.57
N GLY A 300 -0.36 -8.96 -31.24
CA GLY A 300 0.37 -9.26 -32.47
C GLY A 300 1.88 -9.44 -32.25
N GLY A 301 2.26 -10.08 -31.14
CA GLY A 301 3.65 -10.40 -30.76
C GLY A 301 4.29 -9.37 -29.83
N PHE A 302 5.33 -9.76 -29.11
CA PHE A 302 6.08 -8.85 -28.23
C PHE A 302 7.38 -8.43 -28.89
N SER A 303 7.79 -7.18 -28.69
CA SER A 303 9.09 -6.64 -29.00
C SER A 303 9.44 -5.56 -28.00
N MET A 304 10.73 -5.41 -27.73
CA MET A 304 11.21 -4.34 -26.86
C MET A 304 12.41 -3.64 -27.46
N ARG A 305 12.48 -2.33 -27.23
CA ARG A 305 13.63 -1.51 -27.55
C ARG A 305 14.05 -0.76 -26.30
N ASN A 306 15.26 -1.03 -25.86
CA ASN A 306 15.95 -0.30 -24.83
C ASN A 306 17.29 0.07 -25.45
N ASP A 307 17.56 1.36 -25.62
CA ASP A 307 18.63 1.89 -26.47
C ASP A 307 20.05 1.46 -26.05
N ARG A 308 20.21 0.68 -24.97
CA ARG A 308 21.51 0.23 -24.46
C ARG A 308 21.49 -1.19 -23.89
N ASP A 309 21.70 -2.17 -24.77
CA ASP A 309 22.62 -3.27 -24.46
C ASP A 309 24.02 -2.94 -25.01
N SER A 310 25.03 -3.76 -24.66
CA SER A 310 26.43 -3.53 -25.09
C SER A 310 26.67 -3.65 -26.60
N SER A 311 25.66 -3.99 -27.40
CA SER A 311 25.78 -4.28 -28.83
C SER A 311 24.84 -3.46 -29.73
N GLY A 312 23.91 -2.67 -29.17
CA GLY A 312 23.02 -1.81 -29.94
C GLY A 312 22.03 -2.59 -30.83
N ILE A 313 21.75 -3.85 -30.49
CA ILE A 313 20.81 -4.70 -31.21
C ILE A 313 19.50 -4.74 -30.39
N PRO A 314 18.32 -4.50 -31.00
CA PRO A 314 17.06 -4.82 -30.33
C PRO A 314 17.10 -6.29 -29.93
N ILE A 315 17.00 -6.62 -28.65
CA ILE A 315 16.86 -8.01 -28.22
C ILE A 315 15.51 -8.47 -28.79
N PRO A 316 15.47 -9.28 -29.86
CA PRO A 316 14.21 -9.75 -30.39
C PRO A 316 13.80 -10.89 -29.47
N TYR A 317 13.22 -10.54 -28.33
CA TYR A 317 12.31 -11.45 -27.67
C TYR A 317 11.02 -11.39 -28.47
N ALA A 318 11.01 -12.07 -29.62
CA ALA A 318 9.86 -12.16 -30.51
C ALA A 318 9.15 -13.47 -30.20
N ASP A 319 8.08 -13.38 -29.41
CA ASP A 319 7.14 -14.48 -29.29
C ASP A 319 6.35 -14.69 -30.59
N ALA A 320 5.60 -15.79 -30.64
CA ALA A 320 4.58 -15.97 -31.66
C ALA A 320 3.68 -14.71 -31.73
N PRO A 321 3.11 -14.38 -32.90
CA PRO A 321 2.24 -13.21 -33.08
C PRO A 321 0.86 -13.45 -32.45
N THR A 322 0.85 -13.62 -31.13
CA THR A 322 -0.32 -13.75 -30.28
C THR A 322 -0.44 -12.53 -29.40
N ASP A 323 -1.59 -12.40 -28.77
CA ASP A 323 -1.78 -11.47 -27.67
C ASP A 323 -1.23 -12.09 -26.38
N GLY A 324 -0.89 -11.26 -25.40
CA GLY A 324 -0.45 -11.74 -24.10
C GLY A 324 -0.04 -10.64 -23.14
N VAL A 325 0.54 -11.10 -22.04
CA VAL A 325 1.01 -10.28 -20.92
C VAL A 325 2.53 -10.25 -20.95
N PHE A 326 3.13 -9.09 -20.66
CA PHE A 326 4.57 -8.98 -20.43
C PHE A 326 4.87 -8.50 -19.01
N VAL A 327 5.98 -8.99 -18.46
CA VAL A 327 6.61 -8.45 -17.24
C VAL A 327 8.10 -8.32 -17.52
N VAL A 328 8.66 -7.13 -17.30
CA VAL A 328 10.07 -6.83 -17.57
C VAL A 328 10.71 -6.21 -16.34
N LYS A 329 11.89 -6.72 -15.96
CA LYS A 329 12.77 -6.10 -14.97
C LYS A 329 13.85 -5.28 -15.66
N HIS A 330 13.98 -4.03 -15.24
CA HIS A 330 15.12 -3.16 -15.55
C HIS A 330 15.90 -2.87 -14.27
N GLU A 331 17.22 -3.00 -14.34
CA GLU A 331 18.11 -2.50 -13.30
C GLU A 331 18.03 -0.97 -13.20
N LEU A 332 18.46 -0.38 -12.09
CA LEU A 332 18.51 1.08 -11.92
C LEU A 332 19.21 1.82 -13.09
N SER A 333 20.22 1.17 -13.68
CA SER A 333 20.96 1.64 -14.87
C SER A 333 20.15 1.69 -16.17
N GLY A 334 18.94 1.14 -16.19
CA GLY A 334 18.11 0.94 -17.37
C GLY A 334 18.37 -0.39 -18.08
N ARG A 335 19.49 -1.07 -17.81
CA ARG A 335 19.78 -2.40 -18.37
C ARG A 335 18.67 -3.39 -18.01
N THR A 336 18.17 -4.13 -19.00
CA THR A 336 17.19 -5.19 -18.79
C THR A 336 17.82 -6.34 -18.02
N GLY A 337 17.21 -6.71 -16.89
CA GLY A 337 17.58 -7.88 -16.09
C GLY A 337 16.98 -9.15 -16.67
N TRP A 338 15.65 -9.20 -16.75
CA TRP A 338 14.91 -10.32 -17.36
C TRP A 338 13.61 -9.84 -18.01
N VAL A 339 13.10 -10.68 -18.92
CA VAL A 339 11.82 -10.49 -19.63
C VAL A 339 11.02 -11.78 -19.47
N ARG A 340 9.73 -11.63 -19.17
CA ARG A 340 8.74 -12.71 -19.16
C ARG A 340 7.55 -12.30 -19.99
N THR A 341 7.03 -13.25 -20.73
CA THR A 341 5.79 -13.11 -21.48
C THR A 341 4.94 -14.33 -21.23
N PHE A 342 3.64 -14.10 -21.15
CA PHE A 342 2.66 -15.14 -20.91
C PHE A 342 1.61 -14.99 -22.02
N ALA A 343 1.75 -15.83 -23.04
CA ALA A 343 0.94 -15.78 -24.25
C ALA A 343 -0.29 -16.67 -24.11
N ARG A 344 -1.50 -16.10 -24.30
CA ARG A 344 -2.71 -16.79 -24.79
C ARG A 344 -3.88 -15.81 -24.99
N ASN A 345 -4.70 -16.14 -25.99
CA ASN A 345 -6.15 -15.92 -26.17
C ASN A 345 -6.83 -14.64 -25.64
N SER A 346 -6.19 -13.47 -25.75
CA SER A 346 -6.84 -12.17 -25.49
C SER A 346 -7.22 -11.91 -24.02
N GLU A 347 -6.73 -12.71 -23.08
CA GLU A 347 -6.77 -12.36 -21.66
C GLU A 347 -5.71 -11.30 -21.33
N PHE A 348 -6.08 -10.36 -20.47
CA PHE A 348 -5.24 -9.22 -20.10
C PHE A 348 -5.02 -9.18 -18.58
N ILE A 349 -3.91 -8.56 -18.18
CA ILE A 349 -3.77 -8.08 -16.80
C ILE A 349 -4.42 -6.71 -16.68
N GLU A 350 -5.04 -6.47 -15.54
CA GLU A 350 -5.66 -5.19 -15.15
C GLU A 350 -4.85 -4.51 -14.04
N ALA A 351 -4.08 -5.28 -13.27
CA ALA A 351 -3.31 -4.75 -12.16
C ALA A 351 -1.99 -5.47 -11.94
N PHE A 352 -1.01 -4.71 -11.42
CA PHE A 352 0.34 -5.18 -11.14
C PHE A 352 0.88 -4.52 -9.87
N ALA A 353 1.56 -5.29 -9.03
CA ALA A 353 2.22 -4.83 -7.81
C ALA A 353 3.56 -5.54 -7.58
N ALA A 354 4.42 -4.93 -6.78
CA ALA A 354 5.65 -5.53 -6.28
C ALA A 354 5.74 -5.33 -4.77
N GLY A 355 6.15 -6.37 -4.04
CA GLY A 355 6.33 -6.34 -2.59
C GLY A 355 7.35 -7.40 -2.15
N GLY A 356 8.37 -6.97 -1.41
CA GLY A 356 9.50 -7.83 -1.05
C GLY A 356 10.14 -8.48 -2.29
N ASP A 357 10.29 -9.81 -2.24
CA ASP A 357 10.83 -10.63 -3.34
C ASP A 357 9.74 -11.14 -4.31
N THR A 358 8.50 -10.62 -4.23
CA THR A 358 7.35 -11.10 -5.00
C THR A 358 6.75 -9.99 -5.87
N LEU A 359 6.38 -10.36 -7.09
CA LEU A 359 5.56 -9.55 -7.98
C LEU A 359 4.19 -10.18 -8.10
N PHE A 360 3.16 -9.37 -8.26
CA PHE A 360 1.79 -9.83 -8.43
C PHE A 360 1.23 -9.29 -9.74
N VAL A 361 0.61 -10.16 -10.51
CA VAL A 361 -0.22 -9.81 -11.67
C VAL A 361 -1.64 -10.31 -11.42
N GLY A 362 -2.62 -9.57 -11.90
CA GLY A 362 -4.01 -9.97 -11.77
C GLY A 362 -4.91 -9.27 -12.76
N GLY A 363 -6.11 -9.82 -12.91
CA GLY A 363 -7.11 -9.35 -13.85
C GLY A 363 -8.31 -10.28 -13.84
N GLU A 364 -8.98 -10.34 -14.99
CA GLU A 364 -10.14 -11.19 -15.23
C GLU A 364 -9.77 -12.32 -16.20
N LEU A 365 -10.39 -13.48 -16.03
CA LEU A 365 -10.29 -14.57 -16.99
C LEU A 365 -11.66 -15.14 -17.39
N ASP A 366 -11.81 -15.37 -18.69
CA ASP A 366 -12.95 -16.08 -19.30
C ASP A 366 -12.54 -17.48 -19.78
N ASP A 367 -11.33 -17.60 -20.32
CA ASP A 367 -10.71 -18.88 -20.66
C ASP A 367 -9.46 -19.14 -19.79
N GLY A 368 -8.93 -20.36 -19.87
CA GLY A 368 -7.77 -20.76 -19.08
C GLY A 368 -6.48 -20.05 -19.49
N MET A 369 -5.69 -19.63 -18.50
CA MET A 369 -4.42 -18.94 -18.67
C MET A 369 -3.28 -19.71 -17.98
N VAL A 370 -2.07 -19.63 -18.52
CA VAL A 370 -0.90 -20.37 -18.00
C VAL A 370 0.27 -19.42 -17.79
N PHE A 371 0.81 -19.41 -16.57
CA PHE A 371 2.06 -18.75 -16.21
C PHE A 371 3.08 -19.81 -15.84
N ASP A 372 4.05 -20.08 -16.73
CA ASP A 372 5.02 -21.17 -16.57
C ASP A 372 4.33 -22.55 -16.34
N ASP A 373 4.44 -23.11 -15.13
CA ASP A 373 3.78 -24.35 -14.69
C ASP A 373 2.51 -24.11 -13.85
N VAL A 374 2.12 -22.86 -13.64
CA VAL A 374 0.88 -22.45 -12.97
C VAL A 374 -0.24 -22.34 -14.01
N GLU A 375 -1.19 -23.26 -13.96
CA GLU A 375 -2.39 -23.28 -14.82
C GLU A 375 -3.61 -22.74 -14.06
N LEU A 376 -4.27 -21.74 -14.64
CA LEU A 376 -5.51 -21.16 -14.18
C LEU A 376 -6.64 -21.67 -15.08
N THR A 377 -7.57 -22.46 -14.54
CA THR A 377 -8.75 -22.94 -15.27
C THR A 377 -10.01 -22.35 -14.64
N PRO A 378 -10.71 -21.42 -15.31
CA PRO A 378 -11.95 -20.88 -14.80
C PRO A 378 -13.02 -21.99 -14.79
N THR A 379 -13.83 -22.02 -13.75
CA THR A 379 -14.99 -22.91 -13.64
C THR A 379 -16.27 -22.24 -14.11
N THR A 380 -16.28 -20.90 -14.16
CA THR A 380 -17.43 -20.08 -14.52
C THR A 380 -17.01 -18.89 -15.38
N PHE A 381 -18.00 -18.18 -15.92
CA PHE A 381 -17.79 -16.95 -16.68
C PHE A 381 -17.18 -15.85 -15.78
N ARG A 382 -16.19 -15.11 -16.29
CA ARG A 382 -15.52 -13.97 -15.66
C ARG A 382 -15.14 -14.15 -14.19
N GLN A 383 -13.99 -14.76 -13.95
CA GLN A 383 -13.40 -14.88 -12.62
C GLN A 383 -12.17 -13.98 -12.48
N GLY A 384 -11.96 -13.41 -11.29
CA GLY A 384 -10.76 -12.67 -10.98
C GLY A 384 -9.59 -13.62 -10.75
N TYR A 385 -8.36 -13.20 -11.03
CA TYR A 385 -7.17 -13.97 -10.66
C TYR A 385 -6.07 -13.12 -10.07
N VAL A 386 -5.23 -13.79 -9.28
CA VAL A 386 -3.95 -13.27 -8.79
C VAL A 386 -2.89 -14.33 -9.01
N VAL A 387 -1.77 -13.94 -9.60
CA VAL A 387 -0.57 -14.78 -9.78
C VAL A 387 0.61 -14.07 -9.15
N ALA A 388 1.35 -14.81 -8.33
CA ALA A 388 2.64 -14.37 -7.81
C ALA A 388 3.77 -14.85 -8.70
N LEU A 389 4.70 -13.95 -8.99
CA LEU A 389 5.94 -14.20 -9.72
C LEU A 389 7.13 -13.83 -8.82
N SER A 390 8.23 -14.57 -8.93
CA SER A 390 9.48 -14.25 -8.26
C SER A 390 10.09 -12.94 -8.83
N ALA A 391 10.45 -11.98 -7.99
CA ALA A 391 11.11 -10.74 -8.46
C ALA A 391 12.53 -10.99 -9.00
N ALA A 392 13.18 -12.08 -8.57
CA ALA A 392 14.54 -12.42 -8.96
C ALA A 392 14.64 -12.84 -10.44
N ASP A 393 13.67 -13.62 -10.92
CA ASP A 393 13.71 -14.25 -12.24
C ASP A 393 12.37 -14.25 -12.99
N GLY A 394 11.30 -13.70 -12.41
CA GLY A 394 9.98 -13.60 -13.03
C GLY A 394 9.24 -14.92 -13.17
N MET A 395 9.71 -16.01 -12.54
CA MET A 395 9.03 -17.31 -12.60
C MET A 395 7.76 -17.32 -11.75
N ALA A 396 6.70 -17.94 -12.26
CA ALA A 396 5.47 -18.12 -11.51
C ALA A 396 5.70 -18.97 -10.25
N GLN A 397 5.14 -18.52 -9.13
CA GLN A 397 5.23 -19.20 -7.83
C GLN A 397 3.91 -19.87 -7.46
N TRP A 398 2.80 -19.15 -7.65
CA TRP A 398 1.46 -19.65 -7.43
C TRP A 398 0.44 -18.81 -8.19
N GLY A 399 -0.76 -19.38 -8.39
CA GLY A 399 -1.92 -18.70 -8.95
C GLY A 399 -3.20 -19.04 -8.19
N ARG A 400 -4.13 -18.09 -8.13
CA ARG A 400 -5.46 -18.24 -7.53
C ARG A 400 -6.51 -17.62 -8.43
N ILE A 401 -7.68 -18.25 -8.46
CA ILE A 401 -8.88 -17.76 -9.14
C ILE A 401 -9.93 -17.52 -8.07
N TYR A 402 -10.63 -16.38 -8.18
CA TYR A 402 -11.69 -15.96 -7.29
C TYR A 402 -12.94 -15.67 -8.12
N GLY A 403 -14.09 -16.14 -7.65
CA GLY A 403 -15.33 -16.06 -8.39
C GLY A 403 -16.45 -16.82 -7.70
N VAL A 404 -17.65 -16.31 -7.86
CA VAL A 404 -18.88 -16.98 -7.45
C VAL A 404 -19.44 -17.83 -8.60
N PRO A 405 -19.88 -19.08 -8.34
CA PRO A 405 -20.33 -19.98 -9.40
C PRO A 405 -21.61 -19.55 -10.16
N GLU A 406 -22.39 -18.64 -9.60
CA GLU A 406 -23.76 -18.34 -10.07
C GLU A 406 -23.97 -16.87 -10.49
N ASN A 407 -22.94 -16.02 -10.47
CA ASN A 407 -23.11 -14.60 -10.81
C ASN A 407 -22.94 -14.36 -12.31
N GLU A 408 -23.89 -13.67 -12.92
CA GLU A 408 -23.84 -13.26 -14.33
C GLU A 408 -22.85 -12.12 -14.57
N GLU A 409 -22.46 -11.37 -13.53
CA GLU A 409 -21.54 -10.22 -13.64
C GLU A 409 -20.05 -10.53 -13.36
N GLY A 410 -19.75 -11.71 -12.80
CA GLY A 410 -18.38 -12.12 -12.44
C GLY A 410 -17.80 -11.43 -11.20
N GLU A 411 -16.57 -11.81 -10.82
CA GLU A 411 -15.75 -11.09 -9.83
C GLU A 411 -14.64 -10.34 -10.55
N LEU A 412 -14.73 -9.01 -10.56
CA LEU A 412 -13.83 -8.17 -11.35
C LEU A 412 -12.73 -7.63 -10.45
N LEU A 413 -11.51 -8.15 -10.58
CA LEU A 413 -10.33 -7.55 -9.94
C LEU A 413 -10.08 -6.18 -10.57
N ARG A 414 -10.08 -5.12 -9.75
CA ARG A 414 -9.93 -3.74 -10.22
C ARG A 414 -8.51 -3.21 -10.10
N TRP A 415 -7.89 -3.38 -8.95
CA TRP A 415 -6.53 -2.91 -8.72
C TRP A 415 -5.84 -3.75 -7.65
N MET A 416 -4.51 -3.62 -7.57
CA MET A 416 -3.72 -4.24 -6.51
C MET A 416 -2.52 -3.38 -6.10
N THR A 417 -2.04 -3.62 -4.89
CA THR A 417 -0.78 -3.08 -4.36
C THR A 417 -0.17 -4.12 -3.41
N ALA A 418 1.08 -3.92 -3.00
CA ALA A 418 1.74 -4.82 -2.06
C ALA A 418 2.63 -4.02 -1.10
N ASP A 419 2.83 -4.55 0.10
CA ASP A 419 3.75 -3.98 1.09
C ASP A 419 5.17 -4.54 0.95
N ALA A 420 6.10 -4.02 1.76
CA ALA A 420 7.50 -4.42 1.71
C ALA A 420 7.72 -5.88 2.17
N GLU A 421 6.80 -6.42 2.95
CA GLU A 421 6.79 -7.81 3.42
C GLU A 421 6.30 -8.79 2.33
N GLY A 422 5.76 -8.28 1.23
CA GLY A 422 5.23 -9.08 0.11
C GLY A 422 3.80 -9.54 0.32
N ASN A 423 3.05 -8.92 1.23
CA ASN A 423 1.61 -9.13 1.28
C ASN A 423 0.95 -8.34 0.15
N VAL A 424 0.06 -8.99 -0.59
CA VAL A 424 -0.71 -8.37 -1.66
C VAL A 424 -2.07 -7.93 -1.14
N TYR A 425 -2.50 -6.75 -1.59
CA TYR A 425 -3.81 -6.19 -1.33
C TYR A 425 -4.47 -5.91 -2.66
N PHE A 426 -5.69 -6.38 -2.86
CA PHE A 426 -6.42 -6.17 -4.10
C PHE A 426 -7.89 -5.89 -3.85
N SER A 427 -8.50 -5.18 -4.77
CA SER A 427 -9.93 -4.88 -4.73
C SER A 427 -10.69 -5.66 -5.79
N THR A 428 -11.87 -6.17 -5.45
CA THR A 428 -12.80 -6.75 -6.42
C THR A 428 -14.14 -5.99 -6.40
N ARG A 429 -14.80 -5.85 -7.55
CA ARG A 429 -16.22 -5.46 -7.60
C ARG A 429 -17.05 -6.69 -7.29
N THR A 430 -17.84 -6.65 -6.22
CA THR A 430 -18.67 -7.79 -5.82
C THR A 430 -19.85 -7.35 -4.96
N ASN A 431 -20.92 -8.14 -5.00
CA ASN A 431 -22.06 -8.08 -4.07
C ASN A 431 -21.92 -9.14 -2.95
N GLY A 432 -20.72 -9.70 -2.76
CA GLY A 432 -20.40 -10.79 -1.84
C GLY A 432 -20.38 -12.18 -2.51
N GLY A 433 -20.20 -13.23 -1.70
CA GLY A 433 -20.27 -14.64 -2.07
C GLY A 433 -18.94 -15.33 -2.37
N ALA A 434 -17.91 -14.56 -2.74
CA ALA A 434 -16.55 -15.04 -2.98
C ALA A 434 -15.91 -15.60 -1.71
N ASP A 435 -15.10 -16.67 -1.82
CA ASP A 435 -14.20 -17.12 -0.76
C ASP A 435 -12.75 -16.88 -1.16
N TYR A 436 -12.06 -16.04 -0.38
CA TYR A 436 -10.65 -15.69 -0.59
C TYR A 436 -9.69 -16.51 0.29
N GLY A 437 -10.19 -17.49 1.03
CA GLY A 437 -9.47 -18.36 1.96
C GLY A 437 -9.92 -18.24 3.42
N GLY A 438 -10.69 -17.21 3.76
CA GLY A 438 -11.26 -16.97 5.10
C GLY A 438 -12.73 -17.39 5.25
N GLY A 439 -13.30 -18.02 4.22
CA GLY A 439 -14.74 -18.29 4.12
C GLY A 439 -15.44 -17.31 3.17
N ALA A 440 -16.61 -17.71 2.69
CA ALA A 440 -17.40 -16.91 1.77
C ALA A 440 -17.89 -15.60 2.42
N ILE A 441 -17.67 -14.47 1.73
CA ILE A 441 -18.18 -13.16 2.16
C ILE A 441 -19.70 -13.16 2.06
N PRO A 442 -20.45 -12.70 3.09
CA PRO A 442 -21.89 -12.59 3.01
C PRO A 442 -22.36 -11.72 1.83
N LEU A 443 -23.44 -12.12 1.17
CA LEU A 443 -24.07 -11.30 0.13
C LEU A 443 -24.68 -10.04 0.75
N THR A 444 -24.41 -8.88 0.14
CA THR A 444 -24.98 -7.58 0.55
C THR A 444 -25.98 -7.08 -0.49
N LEU A 445 -26.93 -6.26 -0.05
CA LEU A 445 -27.92 -5.62 -0.91
C LEU A 445 -27.30 -4.32 -1.45
N GLY A 446 -26.39 -4.35 -2.42
CA GLY A 446 -25.75 -3.14 -2.95
C GLY A 446 -24.39 -3.42 -3.61
N GLU A 447 -23.94 -2.53 -4.50
CA GLU A 447 -22.68 -2.68 -5.23
C GLU A 447 -21.53 -1.97 -4.51
N GLY A 448 -20.59 -2.73 -3.94
CA GLY A 448 -19.39 -2.18 -3.32
C GLY A 448 -18.11 -2.67 -3.96
N PHE A 449 -17.03 -2.48 -3.22
CA PHE A 449 -15.79 -3.19 -3.46
C PHE A 449 -15.42 -4.03 -2.24
N THR A 450 -14.79 -5.17 -2.48
CA THR A 450 -14.13 -5.95 -1.43
C THR A 450 -12.65 -5.68 -1.48
N LEU A 451 -12.05 -5.35 -0.34
CA LEU A 451 -10.61 -5.34 -0.13
C LEU A 451 -10.18 -6.70 0.42
N VAL A 452 -9.20 -7.32 -0.23
CA VAL A 452 -8.65 -8.61 0.17
C VAL A 452 -7.16 -8.46 0.39
N SER A 453 -6.63 -9.12 1.42
CA SER A 453 -5.19 -9.26 1.64
C SER A 453 -4.77 -10.72 1.72
N LEU A 454 -3.68 -11.04 1.02
CA LEU A 454 -3.00 -12.33 1.09
C LEU A 454 -1.52 -12.14 1.44
N THR A 455 -0.93 -13.13 2.08
CA THR A 455 0.53 -13.19 2.24
C THR A 455 1.22 -13.51 0.91
N SER A 456 2.54 -13.35 0.88
CA SER A 456 3.38 -13.76 -0.26
C SER A 456 3.27 -15.26 -0.60
N SER A 457 2.79 -16.10 0.33
CA SER A 457 2.53 -17.53 0.15
C SER A 457 1.07 -17.88 -0.16
N ALA A 458 0.24 -16.90 -0.51
CA ALA A 458 -1.20 -17.03 -0.79
C ALA A 458 -2.06 -17.45 0.41
N GLU A 459 -1.62 -17.18 1.64
CA GLU A 459 -2.46 -17.35 2.82
C GLU A 459 -3.37 -16.14 2.98
N HIS A 460 -4.65 -16.37 3.25
CA HIS A 460 -5.61 -15.30 3.51
C HIS A 460 -5.28 -14.58 4.83
N ARG A 461 -5.24 -13.25 4.79
CA ARG A 461 -5.08 -12.41 5.97
C ARG A 461 -6.41 -11.82 6.42
N PHE A 462 -7.09 -11.14 5.51
CA PHE A 462 -8.43 -10.62 5.72
C PHE A 462 -9.15 -10.37 4.39
N SER A 463 -10.46 -10.26 4.47
CA SER A 463 -11.30 -9.77 3.39
C SER A 463 -12.41 -8.91 3.97
N ARG A 464 -12.57 -7.69 3.48
CA ARG A 464 -13.53 -6.70 3.99
C ARG A 464 -14.33 -6.12 2.85
N ILE A 465 -15.65 -6.09 3.01
CA ILE A 465 -16.55 -5.44 2.06
C ILE A 465 -16.81 -3.99 2.48
N PHE A 466 -16.75 -3.09 1.51
CA PHE A 466 -17.14 -1.69 1.62
C PHE A 466 -18.36 -1.48 0.72
N SER A 467 -19.56 -1.70 1.29
CA SER A 467 -20.85 -1.61 0.59
C SER A 467 -21.95 -1.21 1.58
N ASP A 468 -22.99 -0.53 1.09
CA ASP A 468 -24.26 -0.36 1.80
C ASP A 468 -25.45 -0.48 0.82
N GLN A 469 -26.67 -0.21 1.30
CA GLN A 469 -27.91 -0.40 0.53
C GLN A 469 -28.09 0.54 -0.68
N TYR A 470 -27.29 1.59 -0.78
CA TYR A 470 -27.37 2.63 -1.81
C TYR A 470 -26.02 2.91 -2.50
N SER A 471 -24.91 2.44 -1.91
CA SER A 471 -23.57 2.71 -2.39
C SER A 471 -23.29 1.97 -3.70
N GLU A 472 -22.72 2.72 -4.63
CA GLU A 472 -22.04 2.30 -5.86
C GLU A 472 -20.62 2.88 -5.75
N GLY A 473 -19.80 2.26 -4.90
CA GLY A 473 -18.41 2.66 -4.66
C GLY A 473 -17.46 1.86 -5.52
N GLY A 474 -16.38 2.47 -6.02
CA GLY A 474 -15.39 1.71 -6.75
C GLY A 474 -13.98 2.24 -6.66
N VAL A 475 -13.07 1.40 -7.13
CA VAL A 475 -11.62 1.58 -6.99
C VAL A 475 -11.01 1.83 -8.37
N ASN A 476 -10.38 3.00 -8.53
CA ASN A 476 -9.60 3.34 -9.72
C ASN A 476 -8.11 3.04 -9.50
N ARG A 477 -7.61 3.22 -8.27
CA ARG A 477 -6.21 2.96 -7.94
C ARG A 477 -6.02 2.62 -6.46
N MET A 478 -5.08 1.72 -6.20
CA MET A 478 -4.59 1.44 -4.86
C MET A 478 -3.07 1.60 -4.79
N ARG A 479 -2.57 2.08 -3.65
CA ARG A 479 -1.14 2.19 -3.33
C ARG A 479 -0.89 1.83 -1.87
N PHE A 480 0.16 1.06 -1.63
CA PHE A 480 0.78 0.97 -0.31
C PHE A 480 1.85 2.05 -0.21
N ALA A 481 1.63 3.05 0.65
CA ALA A 481 2.55 4.17 0.82
C ALA A 481 2.41 4.76 2.22
N GLY A 482 3.52 5.27 2.78
CA GLY A 482 3.55 5.85 4.13
C GLY A 482 3.11 4.87 5.23
N GLY A 483 3.28 3.55 5.01
CA GLY A 483 2.87 2.51 5.95
C GLY A 483 1.38 2.14 5.91
N HIS A 484 0.61 2.65 4.95
CA HIS A 484 -0.83 2.45 4.87
C HIS A 484 -1.29 2.05 3.45
N LEU A 485 -2.49 1.50 3.38
CA LEU A 485 -3.21 1.26 2.14
C LEU A 485 -3.97 2.53 1.76
N LEU A 486 -3.80 2.97 0.52
CA LEU A 486 -4.48 4.12 -0.04
C LEU A 486 -5.34 3.69 -1.21
N ILE A 487 -6.55 4.23 -1.28
CA ILE A 487 -7.52 3.95 -2.34
C ILE A 487 -8.01 5.28 -2.92
N ALA A 488 -7.85 5.43 -4.23
CA ALA A 488 -8.51 6.46 -5.03
C ALA A 488 -9.65 5.82 -5.82
N GLY A 489 -10.79 6.49 -5.82
CA GLY A 489 -11.97 5.99 -6.50
C GLY A 489 -13.11 6.98 -6.45
N TRP A 490 -14.32 6.44 -6.29
CA TRP A 490 -15.55 7.22 -6.19
C TRP A 490 -16.47 6.57 -5.15
N SER A 491 -17.28 7.40 -4.51
CA SER A 491 -18.30 7.00 -3.54
C SER A 491 -19.63 7.66 -3.84
N GLY A 492 -20.74 6.99 -3.53
CA GLY A 492 -22.09 7.53 -3.73
C GLY A 492 -22.76 8.08 -2.47
N GLU A 493 -23.93 8.70 -2.64
CA GLU A 493 -24.70 9.29 -1.54
C GLU A 493 -24.95 8.29 -0.40
N GLY A 494 -24.57 8.69 0.82
CA GLY A 494 -24.75 7.86 2.02
C GLY A 494 -23.69 6.78 2.26
N ALA A 495 -22.69 6.66 1.38
CA ALA A 495 -21.60 5.69 1.52
C ALA A 495 -20.91 5.80 2.88
N ASP A 496 -20.81 4.69 3.61
CA ASP A 496 -20.03 4.58 4.85
C ASP A 496 -18.91 3.55 4.67
N LEU A 497 -17.66 4.00 4.81
CA LEU A 497 -16.46 3.17 4.64
C LEU A 497 -15.86 2.69 5.98
N GLY A 498 -16.61 2.82 7.07
CA GLY A 498 -16.22 2.48 8.44
C GLY A 498 -15.95 3.70 9.33
N GLY A 499 -15.97 4.90 8.77
CA GLY A 499 -15.82 6.16 9.48
C GLY A 499 -17.08 7.01 9.43
N GLY A 500 -18.26 6.46 9.19
CA GLY A 500 -19.51 7.22 9.07
C GLY A 500 -19.86 7.62 7.63
N ALA A 501 -21.06 8.19 7.47
CA ALA A 501 -21.61 8.54 6.17
C ALA A 501 -20.86 9.70 5.50
N LEU A 502 -20.27 9.43 4.33
CA LEU A 502 -19.49 10.40 3.57
C LEU A 502 -20.37 11.56 3.03
N PRO A 503 -19.87 12.81 3.08
CA PRO A 503 -20.62 13.99 2.65
C PRO A 503 -20.60 14.19 1.13
N ASN A 504 -21.02 13.17 0.38
CA ASN A 504 -21.14 13.20 -1.09
C ASN A 504 -22.14 14.28 -1.54
N VAL A 505 -21.84 14.95 -2.65
CA VAL A 505 -22.59 16.07 -3.24
C VAL A 505 -23.21 15.65 -4.57
N GLY A 506 -23.98 14.58 -4.62
CA GLY A 506 -24.57 14.11 -5.86
C GLY A 506 -24.59 12.59 -5.90
N MET A 507 -24.53 12.03 -7.10
CA MET A 507 -24.55 10.57 -7.25
C MET A 507 -23.20 9.94 -6.97
N HIS A 508 -22.08 10.51 -7.45
CA HIS A 508 -20.75 9.96 -7.21
C HIS A 508 -19.71 11.09 -7.10
N ASP A 509 -18.94 11.08 -6.01
CA ASP A 509 -17.86 12.05 -5.79
C ASP A 509 -16.49 11.37 -5.70
N ALA A 510 -15.43 12.14 -5.96
CA ALA A 510 -14.07 11.65 -5.94
C ALA A 510 -13.65 11.28 -4.51
N LEU A 511 -13.28 10.00 -4.32
CA LEU A 511 -12.93 9.43 -3.03
C LEU A 511 -11.41 9.28 -2.91
N ALA A 512 -10.85 9.78 -1.80
CA ALA A 512 -9.55 9.39 -1.28
C ALA A 512 -9.75 8.69 0.08
N LEU A 513 -9.16 7.52 0.25
CA LEU A 513 -9.32 6.68 1.43
C LEU A 513 -7.96 6.15 1.89
N GLN A 514 -7.73 6.17 3.19
CA GLN A 514 -6.59 5.54 3.86
C GLN A 514 -7.10 4.46 4.82
N ILE A 515 -6.48 3.28 4.74
CA ILE A 515 -6.79 2.08 5.50
C ILE A 515 -5.48 1.57 6.11
N THR A 516 -5.54 1.04 7.32
CA THR A 516 -4.42 0.36 7.97
C THR A 516 -4.06 -0.96 7.24
N PRO A 517 -2.83 -1.48 7.38
CA PRO A 517 -2.43 -2.74 6.74
C PRO A 517 -3.22 -3.99 7.16
N ASP A 518 -3.98 -3.92 8.26
CA ASP A 518 -4.91 -4.94 8.76
C ASP A 518 -6.35 -4.72 8.30
N GLY A 519 -6.62 -3.68 7.50
CA GLY A 519 -7.92 -3.45 6.87
C GLY A 519 -8.88 -2.56 7.66
N ALA A 520 -8.41 -1.87 8.72
CA ALA A 520 -9.21 -0.90 9.46
C ALA A 520 -9.24 0.46 8.74
N TRP A 521 -10.40 1.12 8.77
CA TRP A 521 -10.53 2.49 8.25
C TRP A 521 -9.65 3.43 9.10
N ARG A 522 -8.98 4.39 8.45
CA ARG A 522 -8.18 5.42 9.15
C ARG A 522 -8.64 6.84 8.83
N TRP A 523 -8.90 7.11 7.56
CA TRP A 523 -9.31 8.43 7.10
C TRP A 523 -9.93 8.35 5.71
N SER A 524 -10.89 9.21 5.42
CA SER A 524 -11.44 9.39 4.07
C SER A 524 -11.82 10.83 3.80
N ALA A 525 -11.68 11.25 2.53
CA ALA A 525 -12.21 12.51 2.03
C ALA A 525 -12.93 12.29 0.70
N VAL A 526 -13.98 13.08 0.50
CA VAL A 526 -14.73 13.16 -0.76
C VAL A 526 -14.70 14.57 -1.30
N LEU A 527 -14.52 14.70 -2.61
CA LEU A 527 -14.59 15.97 -3.32
C LEU A 527 -15.40 15.79 -4.60
N GLY A 528 -16.42 16.60 -4.79
CA GLY A 528 -17.17 16.57 -6.03
C GLY A 528 -18.34 17.53 -6.05
N SER A 529 -19.20 17.28 -7.03
CA SER A 529 -20.26 18.12 -7.53
C SER A 529 -21.47 17.24 -7.81
N THR A 530 -22.58 17.84 -8.24
CA THR A 530 -23.78 17.08 -8.59
C THR A 530 -23.63 16.15 -9.81
N GLU A 531 -22.47 16.16 -10.48
CA GLU A 531 -22.15 15.27 -11.60
C GLU A 531 -21.38 14.02 -11.11
N PHE A 532 -20.83 13.22 -12.03
CA PHE A 532 -19.96 12.09 -11.68
C PHE A 532 -18.53 12.60 -11.54
N ASP A 533 -18.01 12.60 -10.32
CA ASP A 533 -16.61 12.93 -10.03
C ASP A 533 -15.87 11.69 -9.51
N GLY A 534 -14.55 11.62 -9.73
CA GLY A 534 -13.77 10.43 -9.41
C GLY A 534 -12.30 10.73 -9.21
N ALA A 535 -11.66 10.10 -8.23
CA ALA A 535 -10.22 10.17 -8.04
C ALA A 535 -9.53 9.14 -8.94
N SER A 536 -8.51 9.55 -9.70
CA SER A 536 -7.82 8.67 -10.66
C SER A 536 -6.60 7.99 -10.06
N THR A 537 -5.93 8.64 -9.11
CA THR A 537 -4.70 8.12 -8.48
C THR A 537 -4.48 8.75 -7.11
N ILE A 538 -3.71 8.06 -6.27
CA ILE A 538 -3.44 8.41 -4.87
C ILE A 538 -2.02 7.98 -4.48
N THR A 539 -1.37 8.72 -3.57
CA THR A 539 -0.12 8.35 -2.87
C THR A 539 -0.06 9.11 -1.55
N SER A 540 0.95 8.87 -0.70
CA SER A 540 1.17 9.64 0.53
C SER A 540 2.62 10.09 0.67
N SER A 541 2.85 11.04 1.57
CA SER A 541 4.19 11.35 2.06
C SER A 541 4.82 10.11 2.72
N ALA A 542 6.16 10.10 2.80
CA ALA A 542 6.89 8.95 3.34
C ALA A 542 6.52 8.61 4.80
N ASP A 543 6.10 9.60 5.58
CA ASP A 543 5.62 9.44 6.97
C ASP A 543 4.12 9.12 7.09
N GLY A 544 3.40 9.06 5.96
CA GLY A 544 1.99 8.77 5.90
C GLY A 544 1.08 9.85 6.50
N GLN A 545 1.60 11.05 6.78
CA GLN A 545 0.85 12.17 7.38
C GLN A 545 0.17 13.08 6.35
N ARG A 546 0.54 12.96 5.07
CA ARG A 546 -0.16 13.62 3.96
C ARG A 546 -0.61 12.62 2.93
N VAL A 547 -1.80 12.83 2.39
CA VAL A 547 -2.32 12.09 1.24
C VAL A 547 -2.37 13.03 0.05
N PHE A 548 -1.89 12.57 -1.10
CA PHE A 548 -1.99 13.27 -2.36
C PHE A 548 -2.91 12.49 -3.28
N ALA A 549 -3.88 13.15 -3.91
CA ALA A 549 -4.79 12.50 -4.85
C ALA A 549 -5.06 13.39 -6.06
N VAL A 550 -5.29 12.76 -7.20
CA VAL A 550 -5.78 13.46 -8.39
C VAL A 550 -7.28 13.26 -8.49
N MET A 551 -8.02 14.37 -8.40
CA MET A 551 -9.47 14.41 -8.50
C MET A 551 -9.89 14.83 -9.90
N GLY A 552 -10.63 13.98 -10.61
CA GLY A 552 -11.28 14.29 -11.87
C GLY A 552 -12.66 14.88 -11.62
N LEU A 553 -12.88 16.11 -12.08
CA LEU A 553 -14.12 16.83 -11.85
C LEU A 553 -14.91 17.03 -13.14
N ALA A 554 -16.11 16.45 -13.19
CA ALA A 554 -17.08 16.65 -14.26
C ALA A 554 -17.86 17.96 -14.05
N GLY A 555 -18.19 18.30 -12.81
CA GLY A 555 -18.90 19.52 -12.46
C GLY A 555 -18.03 20.63 -11.87
N THR A 556 -18.70 21.64 -11.30
CA THR A 556 -18.04 22.76 -10.61
C THR A 556 -17.90 22.46 -9.13
N VAL A 557 -16.67 22.57 -8.59
CA VAL A 557 -16.36 22.30 -7.18
C VAL A 557 -15.69 23.52 -6.55
N VAL A 558 -15.89 23.73 -5.26
CA VAL A 558 -15.17 24.76 -4.49
C VAL A 558 -14.21 24.08 -3.53
N ILE A 559 -12.91 24.35 -3.69
CA ILE A 559 -11.85 23.87 -2.80
C ILE A 559 -11.15 25.11 -2.22
N ASP A 560 -11.10 25.25 -0.91
CA ASP A 560 -10.50 26.38 -0.17
C ASP A 560 -10.97 27.76 -0.67
N GLY A 561 -12.26 27.88 -0.97
CA GLY A 561 -12.87 29.12 -1.49
C GLY A 561 -12.52 29.44 -2.95
N THR A 562 -11.73 28.59 -3.61
CA THR A 562 -11.44 28.67 -5.04
C THR A 562 -12.44 27.81 -5.81
N THR A 563 -13.08 28.39 -6.83
CA THR A 563 -14.01 27.68 -7.70
C THR A 563 -13.28 27.06 -8.88
N TYR A 564 -13.43 25.75 -9.02
CA TYR A 564 -12.87 24.95 -10.12
C TYR A 564 -13.99 24.58 -11.09
N GLY A 565 -13.77 24.84 -12.37
CA GLY A 565 -14.74 24.54 -13.44
C GLY A 565 -14.63 23.11 -13.97
N THR A 566 -15.49 22.78 -14.94
CA THR A 566 -15.64 21.43 -15.48
C THR A 566 -14.46 21.00 -16.36
N GLY A 567 -14.20 19.69 -16.43
CA GLY A 567 -13.38 19.06 -17.47
C GLY A 567 -11.87 19.08 -17.22
N GLY A 568 -11.45 19.10 -15.96
CA GLY A 568 -10.04 19.06 -15.56
C GLY A 568 -9.76 18.11 -14.40
N SER A 569 -8.49 17.75 -14.25
CA SER A 569 -7.97 17.03 -13.08
C SER A 569 -7.26 17.98 -12.14
N ILE A 570 -7.52 17.88 -10.84
CA ILE A 570 -6.87 18.68 -9.80
C ILE A 570 -6.02 17.75 -8.94
N LEU A 571 -4.77 18.13 -8.71
CA LEU A 571 -3.95 17.48 -7.69
C LEU A 571 -4.23 18.16 -6.34
N VAL A 572 -4.60 17.37 -5.34
CA VAL A 572 -4.93 17.85 -3.99
C VAL A 572 -4.01 17.20 -2.98
N GLY A 573 -3.44 17.99 -2.07
CA GLY A 573 -2.73 17.53 -0.89
C GLY A 573 -3.59 17.69 0.35
N PHE A 574 -3.83 16.59 1.06
CA PHE A 574 -4.56 16.53 2.32
C PHE A 574 -3.56 16.37 3.47
N ASP A 575 -3.65 17.25 4.44
CA ASP A 575 -2.96 17.11 5.73
C ASP A 575 -3.83 16.26 6.64
N LEU A 576 -3.31 15.11 7.09
CA LEU A 576 -4.06 14.21 7.94
C LEU A 576 -4.07 14.69 9.39
N PRO A 577 -5.14 14.38 10.15
CA PRO A 577 -5.23 14.61 11.58
C PRO A 577 -4.01 14.11 12.36
N GLY A 578 -3.49 14.93 13.29
CA GLY A 578 -2.36 14.56 14.16
C GLY A 578 -0.96 14.78 13.59
N GLY A 579 -0.82 15.24 12.35
CA GLY A 579 0.46 15.58 11.73
C GLY A 579 0.84 17.05 11.95
N ALA A 580 1.52 17.36 13.06
CA ALA A 580 2.23 18.64 13.25
C ALA A 580 3.54 18.47 14.03
#